data_AF-A0A8S2RE51-F1
#
_entry.id   AF-A0A8S2RE51-F1
#
_cell.length_a   1.000
_cell.length_b   1.000
_cell.length_c   1.000
_cell.angle_alpha   90.00
_cell.angle_beta   90.00
_cell.angle_gamma   90.00
#
_symmetry.space_group_name_H-M   'P 1'
#
loop_
_entity.id
_entity.type
_entity.pdbx_description
1 polymer ?
#
loop_
_entity_poly.entity_id
_entity_poly.type
_entity_poly.pdbx_seq_one_letter_code
_entity_poly.pdbx_strand_id
1 'polypeptide(L)' 'MIVQNTFGSVSGKKIAIFGFAFKKDTADTRESSSIYVCRYLIDEGATLHIYDPKV' A
#
# COMPACT_ATOMS: atom_id res chain seq x y z
N MET A 1 6.49 8.35 8.07
CA MET A 1 7.67 8.54 7.21
C MET A 1 8.00 7.22 6.53
N ILE A 2 7.48 6.95 5.32
CA ILE A 2 7.76 5.71 4.56
C ILE A 2 8.76 6.00 3.42
N VAL A 3 8.57 7.11 2.70
CA VAL A 3 9.41 7.54 1.57
C VAL A 3 10.85 7.91 1.98
N GLN A 4 11.04 8.44 3.19
CA GLN A 4 12.36 8.81 3.70
C GLN A 4 13.29 7.60 3.88
N ASN A 5 12.74 6.43 4.20
CA ASN A 5 13.51 5.19 4.34
C ASN A 5 13.77 4.49 2.99
N THR A 6 13.24 5.03 1.88
CA THR A 6 13.42 4.49 0.52
C THR A 6 14.41 5.31 -0.33
N PHE A 7 15.37 5.97 0.33
CA PHE A 7 16.37 6.84 -0.30
C PHE A 7 15.78 8.09 -0.97
N GLY A 8 14.65 8.58 -0.44
CA GLY A 8 14.04 9.85 -0.84
C GLY A 8 13.14 9.81 -2.06
N SER A 9 12.98 8.66 -2.74
CA SER A 9 11.98 8.50 -3.81
C SER A 9 11.52 7.06 -3.94
N VAL A 10 10.24 6.87 -4.27
CA VAL A 10 9.64 5.58 -4.60
C VAL A 10 9.27 5.44 -6.08
N SER A 11 9.57 6.46 -6.89
CA SER A 11 9.26 6.48 -8.31
C SER A 11 9.96 5.36 -9.07
N GLY A 12 9.20 4.61 -9.88
CA GLY A 12 9.69 3.47 -10.65
C GLY A 12 10.02 2.23 -9.83
N LYS A 13 9.89 2.27 -8.49
CA LYS A 13 10.13 1.11 -7.62
C LYS A 13 8.91 0.19 -7.60
N LYS A 14 9.15 -1.11 -7.56
CA LYS A 14 8.12 -2.12 -7.28
C LYS A 14 8.03 -2.36 -5.78
N ILE A 15 6.86 -2.16 -5.19
CA ILE A 15 6.60 -2.30 -3.76
C ILE A 15 5.52 -3.38 -3.56
N ALA A 16 5.84 -4.41 -2.79
CA ALA A 16 4.88 -5.42 -2.39
C ALA A 16 4.11 -4.96 -1.13
N ILE A 17 2.79 -5.07 -1.16
CA ILE A 17 1.89 -4.77 -0.04
C ILE A 17 1.26 -6.09 0.41
N PHE A 18 1.52 -6.50 1.65
CA PHE A 18 0.93 -7.69 2.27
C PHE A 18 -0.16 -7.25 3.27
N GLY A 19 -1.42 -7.41 2.89
CA GLY A 19 -2.59 -6.98 3.67
C GLY A 19 -3.23 -5.70 3.13
N PHE A 20 -4.48 -5.80 2.72
CA PHE A 20 -5.30 -4.73 2.14
C PHE A 20 -6.56 -4.46 2.97
N ALA A 21 -7.10 -5.48 3.64
CA ALA A 21 -8.24 -5.38 4.53
C ALA A 21 -7.99 -4.45 5.73
N PHE A 22 -9.01 -3.66 6.10
CA PHE A 22 -8.96 -2.70 7.22
C PHE A 22 -8.75 -3.38 8.60
N LYS A 23 -9.20 -4.62 8.74
CA LYS A 23 -9.02 -5.48 9.92
C LYS A 23 -8.81 -6.93 9.48
N LYS A 24 -8.15 -7.73 10.31
CA LYS A 24 -8.17 -9.19 10.18
C LYS A 24 -9.64 -9.66 10.14
N ASP A 25 -9.94 -10.59 9.23
CA ASP A 25 -11.24 -11.27 9.12
C ASP A 25 -12.43 -10.44 8.60
N THR A 26 -12.20 -9.36 7.84
CA THR A 26 -13.29 -8.66 7.13
C THR A 26 -12.88 -8.22 5.72
N ALA A 27 -13.77 -8.40 4.75
CA ALA A 27 -13.61 -7.89 3.38
C ALA A 27 -13.98 -6.40 3.26
N ASP A 28 -14.19 -5.70 4.38
CA ASP A 28 -14.54 -4.29 4.40
C ASP A 28 -13.30 -3.42 4.12
N THR A 29 -13.21 -2.94 2.88
CA THR A 29 -12.11 -2.10 2.38
C THR A 29 -12.45 -0.60 2.43
N ARG A 30 -13.67 -0.21 2.80
CA ARG A 30 -14.20 1.16 2.57
C ARG A 30 -13.46 2.25 3.34
N GLU A 31 -12.82 1.92 4.47
CA GLU A 31 -12.06 2.85 5.32
C GLU A 31 -10.63 2.34 5.60
N SER A 32 -10.10 1.44 4.76
CA SER A 32 -8.79 0.82 5.04
C SER A 32 -7.66 1.84 5.01
N SER A 33 -6.93 1.98 6.12
CA SER A 33 -5.69 2.77 6.22
C SER A 33 -4.68 2.41 5.12
N SER A 34 -4.73 1.17 4.64
CA SER A 34 -3.90 0.66 3.55
C SER A 34 -4.18 1.35 2.22
N ILE A 35 -5.40 1.81 1.96
CA ILE A 35 -5.76 2.54 0.73
C ILE A 35 -5.05 3.88 0.67
N TYR A 36 -5.02 4.62 1.77
CA TYR A 36 -4.35 5.92 1.83
C TYR A 36 -2.84 5.79 1.59
N VAL A 37 -2.21 4.77 2.19
CA VAL A 37 -0.79 4.49 1.99
C VAL A 37 -0.52 4.07 0.54
N CYS A 38 -1.35 3.21 -0.03
CA CYS A 38 -1.20 2.78 -1.42
C CYS A 38 -1.38 3.95 -2.39
N ARG A 39 -2.38 4.81 -2.18
CA ARG A 39 -2.61 6.00 -3.02
C ARG A 39 -1.39 6.92 -2.99
N TYR A 40 -0.87 7.22 -1.80
CA TYR A 40 0.31 8.07 -1.66
C TYR A 40 1.54 7.50 -2.38
N LEU A 41 1.79 6.18 -2.29
CA LEU A 41 2.91 5.54 -2.99
C LEU A 41 2.74 5.56 -4.52
N ILE A 42 1.51 5.37 -5.02
CA ILE A 42 1.20 5.45 -6.45
C ILE A 42 1.40 6.87 -6.98
N ASP A 43 0.93 7.88 -6.23
CA ASP A 43 1.06 9.29 -6.61
C ASP A 43 2.55 9.73 -6.65
N GLU A 44 3.40 9.12 -5.82
CA GLU A 44 4.87 9.26 -5.84
C GLU A 44 5.56 8.42 -6.95
N GLY A 45 4.78 7.73 -7.80
CA GLY A 45 5.27 6.99 -8.97
C GLY A 45 5.69 5.55 -8.69
N ALA A 46 5.34 4.97 -7.54
CA ALA A 46 5.62 3.56 -7.25
C ALA A 46 4.66 2.62 -7.99
N THR A 47 5.15 1.43 -8.32
CA THR A 47 4.33 0.32 -8.81
C THR A 47 4.02 -0.61 -7.66
N LEU A 48 2.74 -0.77 -7.31
CA LEU A 48 2.32 -1.61 -6.18
C LEU A 48 1.89 -3.01 -6.63
N HIS A 49 2.32 -4.03 -5.89
CA HIS A 49 1.85 -5.40 -5.99
C HIS A 49 1.18 -5.78 -4.67
N ILE A 50 -0.15 -5.89 -4.67
CA ILE A 50 -0.94 -6.11 -3.45
C ILE A 50 -1.32 -7.58 -3.36
N TYR A 51 -1.06 -8.19 -2.20
CA TYR A 51 -1.51 -9.52 -1.84
C TYR A 51 -2.27 -9.46 -0.53
N ASP A 52 -3.53 -9.91 -0.54
CA ASP A 52 -4.33 -10.13 0.66
C ASP A 52 -4.97 -11.53 0.58
N PRO A 53 -4.73 -12.43 1.53
CA PRO A 53 -5.27 -13.79 1.49
C PRO A 53 -6.78 -13.88 1.77
N LYS A 54 -7.45 -12.79 2.15
CA LYS A 54 -8.87 -12.80 2.57
C LYS A 54 -9.78 -11.81 1.81
N VAL A 55 -9.26 -11.10 0.81
CA VAL A 55 -10.06 -10.26 -0.10
C VAL A 55 -10.41 -11.04 -1.35
#